data_AF-A0A060BQC7-F1
#
_entry.id   AF-A0A060BQC7-F1
#
_cell.length_a   1.000
_cell.length_b   1.000
_cell.length_c   1.000
_cell.angle_alpha   90.00
_cell.angle_beta   90.00
_cell.angle_gamma   90.00
#
_symmetry.space_group_name_H-M   'P 1'
#
loop_
_entity.id
_entity.type
_entity.pdbx_description
1 polymer ?
#
loop_
_entity_poly.entity_id
_entity_poly.type
_entity_poly.pdbx_seq_one_letter_code
_entity_poly.pdbx_strand_id
1 'polypeptide(L)'
;SVLVTSKDEPASVVISCVESLSRLDYPNYEVIVINSNSTDVQNYAQIARYIQSLPSNFRFVHLDKVHGFKAGALNYLNHHCVSDDSVVEAVVDCDYIVDPDFLRRTVGYFKDARVGLVQA
;
A
#
# COMPACT_ATOMS: atom_id res chain seq x y z
N SER A 1 5.55 5.73 -3.81
CA SER A 1 4.89 4.42 -3.64
C SER A 1 3.68 4.54 -2.73
N VAL A 2 2.62 3.77 -2.97
CA VAL A 2 1.48 3.64 -2.06
C VAL A 2 1.63 2.34 -1.26
N LEU A 3 1.66 2.46 0.06
CA LEU A 3 1.88 1.36 0.99
C LEU A 3 0.60 1.04 1.74
N VAL A 4 0.19 -0.22 1.71
CA VAL A 4 -1.02 -0.71 2.38
C VAL A 4 -0.62 -1.82 3.34
N THR A 5 -0.97 -1.68 4.62
CA THR A 5 -0.71 -2.70 5.64
C THR A 5 -2.00 -3.44 5.98
N SER A 6 -1.93 -4.76 6.07
CA SER A 6 -3.00 -5.62 6.55
C SER A 6 -2.45 -6.68 7.51
N LYS A 7 -3.32 -7.21 8.37
CA LYS A 7 -3.08 -8.36 9.22
C LYS A 7 -4.21 -9.38 9.04
N ASP A 8 -5.35 -9.16 9.66
CA ASP A 8 -6.46 -10.13 9.70
C ASP A 8 -7.75 -9.56 9.07
N GLU A 9 -7.65 -8.43 8.35
CA GLU A 9 -8.80 -7.88 7.66
C GLU A 9 -9.29 -8.86 6.58
N PRO A 10 -10.62 -8.98 6.37
CA PRO A 10 -11.16 -9.85 5.35
C PRO A 10 -10.58 -9.52 3.97
N ALA A 11 -10.26 -10.55 3.20
CA ALA A 11 -9.68 -10.38 1.87
C ALA A 11 -10.53 -9.45 0.98
N SER A 12 -11.86 -9.50 1.10
CA SER A 12 -12.75 -8.60 0.37
C SER A 12 -12.52 -7.12 0.67
N VAL A 13 -12.24 -6.77 1.94
CA VAL A 13 -11.98 -5.38 2.36
C VAL A 13 -10.67 -4.88 1.74
N VAL A 14 -9.61 -5.68 1.88
CA VAL A 14 -8.29 -5.34 1.32
C VAL A 14 -8.37 -5.25 -0.21
N ILE A 15 -9.08 -6.17 -0.86
CA ILE A 15 -9.28 -6.16 -2.32
C ILE A 15 -10.02 -4.89 -2.74
N SER A 16 -11.09 -4.48 -2.04
CA SER A 16 -11.80 -3.23 -2.38
C SER A 16 -10.91 -1.98 -2.24
N CYS A 17 -10.02 -1.95 -1.24
CA CYS A 17 -9.01 -0.89 -1.12
C CYS A 17 -8.08 -0.90 -2.35
N VAL A 18 -7.51 -2.05 -2.70
CA VAL A 18 -6.60 -2.20 -3.87
C VAL A 18 -7.31 -1.84 -5.18
N GLU A 19 -8.58 -2.21 -5.34
CA GLU A 19 -9.40 -1.82 -6.49
C GLU A 19 -9.56 -0.30 -6.59
N SER A 20 -9.69 0.40 -5.47
CA SER A 20 -9.74 1.87 -5.48
C SER A 20 -8.39 2.46 -5.89
N LEU A 21 -7.29 1.88 -5.42
CA LEU A 21 -5.94 2.28 -5.79
C LEU A 21 -5.63 2.03 -7.27
N SER A 22 -6.16 0.95 -7.87
CA SER A 22 -6.00 0.67 -9.30
C SER A 22 -6.72 1.65 -10.22
N ARG A 23 -7.60 2.50 -9.68
CA ARG A 23 -8.33 3.54 -10.41
C ARG A 23 -7.72 4.93 -10.26
N LEU A 24 -6.58 5.07 -9.58
CA LEU A 24 -5.92 6.35 -9.42
C LEU A 24 -5.57 6.96 -10.78
N ASP A 25 -5.99 8.20 -10.99
CA ASP A 25 -5.62 9.04 -12.14
C ASP A 25 -4.23 9.66 -11.89
N TYR A 26 -3.21 8.80 -11.86
CA TYR A 26 -1.83 9.21 -11.70
C TYR A 26 -0.91 8.33 -12.54
N PRO A 27 0.01 8.91 -13.34
CA PRO A 27 0.71 8.15 -14.37
C PRO A 27 1.85 7.27 -13.84
N ASN A 28 2.46 7.62 -12.71
CA ASN A 28 3.62 6.91 -12.16
C ASN A 28 3.44 6.65 -10.67
N TYR A 29 2.94 5.46 -10.34
CA TYR A 29 2.83 4.99 -8.97
C TYR A 29 2.91 3.45 -8.94
N GLU A 30 3.22 2.96 -7.76
CA GLU A 30 3.14 1.54 -7.42
C GLU A 30 2.32 1.36 -6.15
N VAL A 31 1.78 0.16 -5.98
CA VAL A 31 1.02 -0.24 -4.79
C VAL A 31 1.69 -1.47 -4.21
N ILE A 32 2.06 -1.39 -2.93
CA ILE A 32 2.66 -2.52 -2.22
C ILE A 32 1.77 -2.83 -1.01
N VAL A 33 1.17 -4.01 -1.03
CA VAL A 33 0.36 -4.52 0.08
C VAL A 33 1.21 -5.48 0.90
N ILE A 34 1.33 -5.22 2.19
CA ILE A 34 1.97 -6.12 3.14
C ILE A 34 0.94 -6.73 4.08
N ASN A 35 0.81 -8.05 4.04
CA ASN A 35 0.18 -8.80 5.13
C ASN A 35 1.26 -9.19 6.15
N SER A 36 0.99 -8.99 7.43
CA SER A 36 1.97 -9.36 8.46
C SER A 36 1.33 -9.86 9.74
N ASN A 37 2.02 -10.76 10.45
CA ASN A 37 1.57 -11.30 11.75
C ASN A 37 0.22 -12.03 11.70
N SER A 38 -0.25 -12.47 10.54
CA SER A 38 -1.47 -13.24 10.38
C SER A 38 -1.19 -14.74 10.27
N THR A 39 -2.08 -15.55 10.82
CA THR A 39 -2.07 -17.01 10.67
C THR A 39 -3.13 -17.52 9.69
N ASP A 40 -3.98 -16.64 9.15
CA ASP A 40 -5.04 -17.02 8.22
C ASP A 40 -4.51 -17.11 6.78
N VAL A 41 -3.90 -18.26 6.48
CA VAL A 41 -3.31 -18.56 5.17
C VAL A 41 -4.31 -18.44 4.03
N GLN A 42 -5.57 -18.82 4.25
CA GLN A 42 -6.56 -18.77 3.18
C GLN A 42 -6.92 -17.32 2.85
N ASN A 43 -7.07 -16.48 3.88
CA ASN A 43 -7.37 -15.05 3.72
C ASN A 43 -6.27 -14.32 2.94
N TYR A 44 -5.02 -14.35 3.40
CA TYR A 44 -3.97 -13.59 2.73
C TYR A 44 -3.56 -14.21 1.37
N ALA A 45 -3.74 -15.51 1.16
CA ALA A 45 -3.56 -16.12 -0.16
C ALA A 45 -4.61 -15.63 -1.17
N GLN A 46 -5.83 -15.32 -0.75
CA GLN A 46 -6.84 -14.70 -1.62
C GLN A 46 -6.40 -13.29 -2.06
N ILE A 47 -5.89 -12.50 -1.13
CA ILE A 47 -5.34 -11.16 -1.39
C ILE A 47 -4.17 -11.27 -2.39
N ALA A 48 -3.22 -12.18 -2.14
CA ALA A 48 -2.07 -12.40 -2.99
C ALA A 48 -2.46 -12.77 -4.43
N ARG A 49 -3.41 -13.70 -4.60
CA ARG A 49 -3.90 -14.11 -5.93
C ARG A 49 -4.55 -12.97 -6.69
N TYR A 50 -5.33 -12.15 -5.99
CA TYR A 50 -5.94 -10.97 -6.60
C TYR A 50 -4.88 -9.99 -7.09
N ILE A 51 -3.91 -9.62 -6.24
CA ILE A 51 -2.83 -8.70 -6.61
C ILE A 51 -1.97 -9.25 -7.74
N GLN A 52 -1.71 -10.56 -7.78
CA GLN A 52 -0.97 -11.21 -8.86
C GLN A 52 -1.67 -11.10 -10.23
N SER A 53 -3.00 -10.88 -10.25
CA SER A 53 -3.76 -10.66 -11.49
C SER A 53 -3.70 -9.23 -12.01
N LEU A 54 -3.16 -8.29 -11.22
CA LEU A 54 -3.01 -6.88 -11.57
C LEU A 54 -1.67 -6.63 -12.30
N PRO A 55 -1.49 -5.42 -12.88
CA PRO A 55 -0.21 -5.06 -13.51
C PRO A 55 0.97 -5.10 -12.53
N SER A 56 2.18 -5.21 -13.06
CA SER A 56 3.40 -5.49 -12.28
C SER A 56 3.78 -4.44 -11.23
N ASN A 57 3.19 -3.24 -11.29
CA ASN A 57 3.36 -2.20 -10.27
C ASN A 57 2.48 -2.42 -9.03
N PHE A 58 1.67 -3.49 -9.00
CA PHE A 58 0.96 -3.98 -7.82
C PHE A 58 1.69 -5.20 -7.26
N ARG A 59 2.11 -5.11 -5.99
CA ARG A 59 2.94 -6.13 -5.35
C ARG A 59 2.36 -6.53 -4.00
N PHE A 60 2.52 -7.80 -3.66
CA PHE A 60 2.09 -8.36 -2.38
C PHE A 60 3.29 -8.97 -1.64
N VAL A 61 3.36 -8.71 -0.34
CA VAL A 61 4.37 -9.27 0.57
C VAL A 61 3.65 -9.86 1.78
N HIS A 62 4.03 -11.07 2.19
CA HIS A 62 3.58 -11.65 3.45
C HIS A 62 4.78 -11.89 4.38
N LEU A 63 4.62 -11.51 5.65
CA LEU A 63 5.60 -11.79 6.70
C LEU A 63 4.93 -12.46 7.90
N ASP A 64 5.37 -13.67 8.23
CA ASP A 64 4.81 -14.43 9.37
C ASP A 64 4.98 -13.69 10.70
N LYS A 65 6.09 -12.96 10.86
CA LYS A 65 6.38 -12.22 12.09
C LYS A 65 7.10 -10.92 11.80
N VAL A 66 6.53 -9.83 12.31
CA VAL A 66 7.07 -8.47 12.24
C VAL A 66 6.98 -7.82 13.60
N HIS A 67 8.12 -7.41 14.13
CA HIS A 67 8.21 -6.61 15.36
C HIS A 67 7.77 -5.17 15.09
N GLY A 68 7.05 -4.55 16.03
CA GLY A 68 6.54 -3.18 15.84
C GLY A 68 5.26 -3.08 14.99
N PHE A 69 4.63 -4.22 14.67
CA PHE A 69 3.34 -4.29 13.97
C PHE A 69 3.32 -3.43 12.69
N LYS A 70 2.33 -2.53 12.55
CA LYS A 70 2.17 -1.64 11.40
C LYS A 70 3.43 -0.85 11.08
N ALA A 71 4.05 -0.23 12.09
CA ALA A 71 5.28 0.54 11.88
C ALA A 71 6.45 -0.33 11.42
N GLY A 72 6.58 -1.54 11.98
CA GLY A 72 7.59 -2.50 11.54
C GLY A 72 7.38 -2.98 10.10
N ALA A 73 6.12 -3.20 9.71
CA ALA A 73 5.77 -3.62 8.36
C ALA A 73 6.09 -2.52 7.34
N LEU A 74 5.78 -1.26 7.66
CA LEU A 74 6.13 -0.10 6.83
C LEU A 74 7.66 0.06 6.72
N ASN A 75 8.40 -0.07 7.83
CA ASN A 75 9.87 -0.03 7.79
C ASN A 75 10.45 -1.13 6.90
N TYR A 76 9.92 -2.35 6.99
CA TYR A 76 10.33 -3.44 6.10
C TYR A 76 10.11 -3.10 4.63
N LEU A 77 8.93 -2.58 4.28
CA LEU A 77 8.63 -2.19 2.90
C LEU A 77 9.58 -1.10 2.40
N ASN A 78 9.82 -0.07 3.20
CA ASN A 78 10.72 1.03 2.86
C ASN A 78 12.15 0.53 2.60
N HIS A 79 12.64 -0.44 3.37
CA HIS A 79 14.02 -0.92 3.25
C HIS A 79 14.23 -2.00 2.18
N HIS A 80 13.18 -2.75 1.80
CA HIS A 80 13.33 -3.96 0.99
C HIS A 80 12.45 -4.02 -0.26
N CYS A 81 11.44 -3.16 -0.37
CA CYS A 81 10.43 -3.30 -1.40
C CYS A 81 10.23 -2.03 -2.21
N VAL A 82 10.13 -0.87 -1.57
CA VAL A 82 9.94 0.43 -2.23
C VAL A 82 11.03 0.65 -3.28
N SER A 83 10.62 1.14 -4.46
CA SER A 83 11.56 1.43 -5.55
C SER A 83 12.53 2.56 -5.17
N ASP A 84 13.79 2.45 -5.58
CA ASP A 84 14.84 3.45 -5.32
C ASP A 84 14.54 4.84 -5.92
N ASP A 85 13.66 4.91 -6.92
CA ASP A 85 13.20 6.15 -7.55
C ASP A 85 11.93 6.74 -6.90
N SER A 86 11.40 6.12 -5.86
CA SER A 86 10.25 6.64 -5.11
C SER A 86 10.65 7.88 -4.32
N VAL A 87 9.98 9.00 -4.61
CA VAL A 87 10.21 10.30 -3.95
C VAL A 87 9.17 10.67 -2.89
N VAL A 88 8.03 9.98 -2.90
CA VAL A 88 6.92 10.20 -1.95
C VAL A 88 6.29 8.87 -1.58
N GLU A 89 6.09 8.65 -0.30
CA GLU A 89 5.38 7.49 0.23
C GLU A 89 4.00 7.92 0.74
N ALA A 90 2.95 7.28 0.23
CA ALA A 90 1.59 7.42 0.75
C ALA A 90 1.25 6.16 1.53
N VAL A 91 0.79 6.31 2.77
CA VAL A 91 0.34 5.19 3.61
C VAL A 91 -1.18 5.20 3.64
N VAL A 92 -1.79 4.07 3.29
CA VAL A 92 -3.24 3.90 3.24
C VAL A 92 -3.63 2.71 4.10
N ASP A 93 -4.64 2.89 4.96
CA ASP A 93 -5.24 1.80 5.71
C ASP A 93 -6.06 0.90 4.77
N CYS A 94 -5.97 -0.42 4.96
CA CYS A 94 -6.51 -1.39 4.01
C CYS A 94 -8.04 -1.45 3.94
N ASP A 95 -8.74 -0.72 4.81
CA ASP A 95 -10.20 -0.56 4.82
C ASP A 95 -10.68 0.78 4.23
N TYR A 96 -9.77 1.59 3.66
CA TYR A 96 -10.10 2.84 2.98
C TYR A 96 -10.33 2.63 1.48
N ILE A 97 -11.33 3.34 0.96
CA ILE A 97 -11.57 3.52 -0.48
C ILE A 97 -11.14 4.93 -0.84
N VAL A 98 -10.14 5.06 -1.71
CA VAL A 98 -9.62 6.37 -2.11
C VAL A 98 -10.31 6.91 -3.35
N ASP A 99 -10.38 8.25 -3.45
CA ASP A 99 -10.82 8.92 -4.67
C ASP A 99 -9.75 8.78 -5.79
N PRO A 100 -10.16 8.67 -7.07
CA PRO A 100 -9.23 8.57 -8.20
C PRO A 100 -8.20 9.72 -8.29
N ASP A 101 -8.53 10.93 -7.85
CA ASP A 101 -7.67 12.10 -7.90
C ASP A 101 -6.80 12.29 -6.64
N PHE A 102 -6.84 11.36 -5.68
CA PHE A 102 -6.10 11.42 -4.40
C PHE A 102 -4.64 11.86 -4.55
N LEU A 103 -3.86 11.19 -5.43
CA LEU A 103 -2.46 11.53 -5.63
C LEU A 103 -2.28 12.88 -6.32
N ARG A 104 -3.15 13.25 -7.28
CA ARG A 104 -3.09 14.57 -7.94
C ARG A 104 -3.31 15.71 -6.96
N ARG A 105 -4.21 15.52 -5.98
CA ARG A 105 -4.54 16.51 -4.95
C ARG A 105 -3.45 16.67 -3.89
N THR A 106 -2.65 15.63 -3.62
CA THR A 106 -1.74 15.61 -2.46
C THR A 106 -0.26 15.72 -2.83
N VAL A 107 0.19 15.03 -3.89
CA VAL A 107 1.63 14.96 -4.23
C VAL A 107 2.21 16.34 -4.58
N GLY A 108 1.40 17.24 -5.13
CA GLY A 108 1.83 18.59 -5.53
C GLY A 108 2.37 19.46 -4.40
N TYR A 109 1.98 19.22 -3.14
CA TYR A 109 2.43 20.01 -2.00
C TYR A 109 3.92 19.79 -1.66
N PHE A 110 4.47 18.62 -1.98
CA PHE A 110 5.89 18.30 -1.76
C PHE A 110 6.85 19.06 -2.69
N LYS A 111 6.33 19.91 -3.60
CA LYS A 111 7.14 20.87 -4.35
C LYS A 111 7.79 21.93 -3.45
N ASP A 112 7.19 22.23 -2.30
CA ASP A 112 7.83 23.04 -1.27
C ASP A 112 8.72 22.13 -0.40
N ALA A 113 10.04 22.33 -0.47
CA ALA A 113 11.02 21.53 0.26
C ALA A 113 10.88 21.60 1.80
N ARG A 114 10.05 22.51 2.32
CA ARG A 114 9.73 22.60 3.76
C ARG A 114 8.58 21.69 4.17
N VAL A 115 7.85 21.11 3.22
CA VAL A 115 6.72 20.21 3.48
C VAL A 115 7.23 18.78 3.60
N GLY A 116 7.17 18.23 4.81
CA GLY A 116 7.52 16.84 5.10
C GLY A 116 6.34 15.87 5.17
N LEU A 117 5.10 16.37 5.29
CA LEU A 117 3.89 15.56 5.45
C LEU A 117 2.66 16.28 4.90
N VAL A 118 1.77 15.52 4.26
CA VAL A 118 0.43 15.93 3.85
C VAL A 118 -0.56 14.91 4.41
N GLN A 119 -1.64 15.38 5.03
CA GLN A 119 -2.74 14.54 5.52
C GLN A 119 -4.04 14.96 4.81
N ALA A 120 -4.82 13.97 4.38
CA ALA A 120 -6.06 14.15 3.61
C ALA A 120 -7.16 13.24 4.15
#